data_AF-A0A257VQ24-F1
#
_entry.id   AF-A0A257VQ24-F1
#
_cell.length_a   1.000
_cell.length_b   1.000
_cell.length_c   1.000
_cell.angle_alpha   90.00
_cell.angle_beta   90.00
_cell.angle_gamma   90.00
#
_symmetry.space_group_name_H-M   'P 1'
#
loop_
_entity.id
_entity.type
_entity.pdbx_description
1 polymer ?
#
loop_
_entity_poly.entity_id
_entity_poly.type
_entity_poly.pdbx_seq_one_letter_code
_entity_poly.pdbx_strand_id
1 'polypeptide(L)'
;VVNYPTESWTPEKLTALKTESFSFTFERNLNKSRYSMEFPASRGFPRSQSAFLVGPGDSTTTWLKEVQMAFSRGVESIVLFALDQFCLIGYSLPLFGGVRRSARRRS
;
A
#
# COMPACT_ATOMS: atom_id res chain seq x y z
N VAL A 1 -1.91 17.80 -9.59
CA VAL A 1 -2.87 17.14 -10.50
C VAL A 1 -2.24 15.84 -10.96
N VAL A 2 -2.92 14.69 -10.81
CA VAL A 2 -2.44 13.39 -11.30
C VAL A 2 -2.93 13.25 -12.74
N ASN A 3 -2.05 12.97 -13.69
CA ASN A 3 -2.43 12.68 -15.07
C ASN A 3 -3.02 11.25 -15.13
N TYR A 4 -4.33 11.13 -14.88
CA TYR A 4 -5.05 9.86 -14.85
C TYR A 4 -5.90 9.72 -16.11
N PRO A 5 -5.63 8.74 -17.01
CA PRO A 5 -6.39 8.57 -18.23
C PRO A 5 -7.71 7.83 -17.97
N THR A 6 -8.74 8.60 -17.60
CA THR A 6 -10.04 8.10 -17.13
C THR A 6 -10.76 7.16 -18.09
N GLU A 7 -10.56 7.30 -19.39
CA GLU A 7 -11.21 6.47 -20.41
C GLU A 7 -10.49 5.14 -20.67
N SER A 8 -9.21 5.05 -20.28
CA SER A 8 -8.35 3.89 -20.58
C SER A 8 -8.05 3.07 -19.33
N TRP A 9 -7.95 3.71 -18.16
CA TRP A 9 -7.71 3.03 -16.88
C TRP A 9 -9.03 2.82 -16.16
N THR A 10 -9.78 1.85 -16.67
CA THR A 10 -11.08 1.41 -16.12
C THR A 10 -11.01 -0.07 -15.69
N PRO A 11 -11.91 -0.52 -14.80
CA PRO A 11 -11.97 -1.91 -14.35
C PRO A 11 -12.18 -2.94 -15.49
N GLU A 12 -12.82 -2.51 -16.59
CA GLU A 12 -13.07 -3.37 -17.75
C GLU A 12 -11.83 -3.57 -18.62
N LYS A 13 -10.88 -2.63 -18.57
CA LYS A 13 -9.69 -2.61 -19.44
C LYS A 13 -8.42 -3.06 -18.75
N LEU A 14 -8.36 -2.95 -17.42
CA LEU A 14 -7.19 -3.32 -16.63
C LEU A 14 -7.52 -4.49 -15.70
N THR A 15 -6.62 -5.47 -15.63
CA THR A 15 -6.74 -6.58 -14.67
C THR A 15 -6.70 -6.09 -13.23
N ALA A 16 -5.83 -5.11 -12.93
CA ALA A 16 -5.78 -4.45 -11.62
C ALA A 16 -5.19 -3.05 -11.75
N LEU A 17 -5.72 -2.09 -10.97
CA LEU A 17 -5.09 -0.79 -10.78
C LEU A 17 -4.11 -0.86 -9.61
N LYS A 18 -2.84 -0.55 -9.90
CA LYS A 18 -1.78 -0.50 -8.90
C LYS A 18 -1.54 0.95 -8.49
N THR A 19 -1.60 1.23 -7.18
CA THR A 19 -1.22 2.54 -6.65
C THR A 19 0.08 2.46 -5.87
N GLU A 20 0.94 3.44 -6.11
CA GLU A 20 2.25 3.57 -5.48
C GLU A 20 2.38 5.00 -4.98
N SER A 21 2.82 5.17 -3.73
CA SER A 21 3.00 6.50 -3.14
C SER A 21 4.16 6.52 -2.16
N PHE A 22 5.36 6.21 -2.66
CA PHE A 22 6.58 6.14 -1.86
C PHE A 22 6.85 7.37 -1.00
N SER A 23 6.60 8.57 -1.53
CA SER A 23 6.77 9.80 -0.77
C SER A 23 5.92 9.79 0.50
N PHE A 24 4.71 9.21 0.49
CA PHE A 24 3.87 9.14 1.69
C PHE A 24 4.43 8.14 2.71
N THR A 25 4.95 7.01 2.24
CA THR A 25 5.63 6.01 3.08
C THR A 25 6.90 6.59 3.71
N PHE A 26 7.72 7.32 2.94
CA PHE A 26 8.95 7.96 3.45
C PHE A 26 8.67 9.19 4.31
N GLU A 27 7.62 9.96 4.03
CA GLU A 27 7.12 11.08 4.87
C GLU A 27 6.42 10.59 6.14
N ARG A 28 6.17 9.28 6.30
CA ARG A 28 5.43 8.68 7.43
C ARG A 28 3.99 9.19 7.53
N ASN A 29 3.38 9.55 6.41
CA ASN A 29 2.04 10.15 6.36
C ASN A 29 0.95 9.10 6.08
N LEU A 30 0.50 8.43 7.14
CA LEU A 30 -0.52 7.38 7.06
C LEU A 30 -1.87 7.86 6.48
N ASN A 31 -2.20 9.14 6.61
CA ASN A 31 -3.43 9.69 6.03
C ASN A 31 -3.34 9.76 4.51
N LYS A 32 -2.17 10.15 3.98
CA LYS A 32 -1.93 10.12 2.52
C LYS A 32 -1.75 8.69 2.01
N SER A 33 -1.13 7.79 2.76
CA SER A 33 -1.08 6.36 2.40
C SER A 33 -2.48 5.76 2.33
N ARG A 34 -3.37 6.12 3.28
CA ARG A 34 -4.79 5.76 3.23
C ARG A 34 -5.49 6.29 1.98
N TYR A 35 -5.29 7.56 1.63
CA TYR A 35 -5.82 8.13 0.40
C TYR A 35 -5.39 7.32 -0.84
N SER A 36 -4.12 6.92 -0.91
CA SER A 36 -3.60 6.11 -2.02
C SER A 36 -4.22 4.71 -2.10
N MET A 37 -4.51 4.09 -0.95
CA MET A 37 -5.23 2.81 -0.88
C MET A 37 -6.71 2.93 -1.30
N GLU A 38 -7.34 4.08 -1.08
CA GLU A 38 -8.76 4.31 -1.39
C GLU A 38 -8.96 4.85 -2.81
N PHE A 39 -7.89 5.33 -3.46
CA PHE A 39 -7.95 5.88 -4.81
C PHE A 39 -8.51 4.91 -5.86
N PRO A 40 -8.15 3.61 -5.91
CA PRO A 40 -8.76 2.68 -6.86
C PRO A 40 -10.28 2.58 -6.74
N ALA A 41 -10.80 2.53 -5.51
CA ALA A 41 -12.24 2.50 -5.26
C ALA A 41 -12.93 3.78 -5.76
N SER A 42 -12.28 4.94 -5.61
CA SER A 42 -12.78 6.20 -6.18
C SER A 42 -12.82 6.22 -7.72
N ARG A 43 -12.17 5.26 -8.38
CA ARG A 43 -12.16 5.04 -9.83
C ARG A 43 -12.97 3.82 -10.28
N GLY A 44 -13.74 3.21 -9.37
CA GLY A 44 -14.61 2.08 -9.67
C GLY A 44 -13.94 0.71 -9.64
N PHE A 45 -12.63 0.62 -9.31
CA PHE A 45 -11.96 -0.66 -9.19
C PHE A 45 -12.41 -1.39 -7.91
N PRO A 46 -12.88 -2.65 -8.00
CA PRO A 46 -13.12 -3.46 -6.82
C PRO A 46 -11.79 -3.79 -6.10
N ARG A 47 -11.88 -4.18 -4.83
CA ARG A 47 -10.69 -4.56 -4.03
C ARG A 47 -9.90 -5.72 -4.63
N SER A 48 -10.58 -6.61 -5.35
CA SER A 48 -10.01 -7.75 -6.08
C SER A 48 -9.31 -7.37 -7.39
N GLN A 49 -9.31 -6.09 -7.77
CA GLN A 49 -8.58 -5.54 -8.92
C GLN A 49 -7.77 -4.31 -8.47
N SER A 50 -7.33 -4.31 -7.22
CA SER A 50 -6.60 -3.21 -6.61
C SER A 50 -5.35 -3.76 -5.91
N ALA A 51 -4.19 -3.20 -6.23
CA ALA A 51 -2.95 -3.51 -5.54
C ALA A 51 -2.29 -2.23 -5.01
N PHE A 52 -1.70 -2.33 -3.81
CA PHE A 52 -0.99 -1.22 -3.18
C PHE A 52 0.49 -1.57 -3.02
N LEU A 53 1.35 -0.70 -3.56
CA LEU A 53 2.80 -0.85 -3.49
C LEU A 53 3.33 -0.05 -2.29
N VAL A 54 4.10 -0.73 -1.45
CA VAL A 54 4.73 -0.15 -0.25
C VAL A 54 6.23 -0.10 -0.46
N GLY A 55 6.83 1.07 -0.26
CA GLY A 55 8.29 1.22 -0.22
C GLY A 55 8.84 0.80 1.13
N PRO A 56 9.58 -0.33 1.24
CA PRO A 56 10.30 -0.66 2.45
C PRO A 56 11.39 0.39 2.65
N GLY A 57 11.45 0.96 3.84
CA GLY A 57 12.48 1.89 4.27
C GLY A 57 13.07 1.46 5.61
N ASP A 58 13.69 2.40 6.31
CA ASP A 58 14.22 2.13 7.65
C ASP A 58 13.11 1.78 8.67
N SER A 59 13.50 1.33 9.86
CA SER A 59 12.60 0.91 10.94
C SER A 59 11.66 2.02 11.47
N THR A 60 11.89 3.27 11.09
CA THR A 60 11.06 4.42 11.45
C THR A 60 10.08 4.81 10.34
N THR A 61 10.19 4.23 9.14
CA THR A 61 9.21 4.41 8.04
C THR A 61 7.94 3.58 8.27
N THR A 62 6.85 3.92 7.59
CA THR A 62 5.51 3.38 7.91
C THR A 62 5.18 2.03 7.29
N TRP A 63 6.10 1.40 6.55
CA TRP A 63 5.81 0.25 5.70
C TRP A 63 5.12 -0.92 6.44
N LEU A 64 5.56 -1.26 7.66
CA LEU A 64 4.94 -2.33 8.47
C LEU A 64 3.46 -2.05 8.79
N LYS A 65 3.11 -0.79 9.08
CA LYS A 65 1.73 -0.39 9.38
C LYS A 65 0.88 -0.38 8.10
N GLU A 66 1.47 0.02 6.98
CA GLU A 66 0.81 0.03 5.68
C GLU A 66 0.44 -1.38 5.23
N VAL A 67 1.35 -2.34 5.38
CA VAL A 67 1.10 -3.77 5.14
C VAL A 67 -0.08 -4.28 5.99
N GLN A 68 -0.09 -3.98 7.29
CA GLN A 68 -1.18 -4.40 8.19
C GLN A 68 -2.53 -3.78 7.81
N MET A 69 -2.53 -2.50 7.44
CA MET A 69 -3.75 -1.82 6.97
C MET A 69 -4.26 -2.43 5.65
N ALA A 70 -3.37 -2.66 4.68
CA ALA A 70 -3.73 -3.26 3.40
C ALA A 70 -4.31 -4.68 3.60
N PHE A 71 -3.70 -5.48 4.49
CA PHE A 71 -4.21 -6.80 4.85
C PHE A 71 -5.59 -6.73 5.49
N SER A 72 -5.80 -5.85 6.46
CA SER A 72 -7.13 -5.67 7.11
C SER A 72 -8.23 -5.23 6.14
N ARG A 73 -7.86 -4.59 5.02
CA ARG A 73 -8.79 -4.18 3.98
C ARG A 73 -9.06 -5.28 2.95
N GLY A 74 -8.35 -6.40 2.99
CA GLY A 74 -8.54 -7.51 2.05
C GLY A 74 -8.27 -7.09 0.60
N VAL A 75 -7.21 -6.30 0.37
CA VAL A 75 -6.74 -6.04 -1.01
C VAL A 75 -6.24 -7.34 -1.63
N GLU A 76 -6.36 -7.47 -2.94
CA GLU A 76 -6.01 -8.69 -3.68
C GLU A 76 -4.56 -9.13 -3.44
N SER A 77 -3.63 -8.18 -3.47
CA SER A 77 -2.19 -8.43 -3.33
C SER A 77 -1.48 -7.25 -2.67
N ILE A 78 -0.51 -7.56 -1.81
CA ILE A 78 0.37 -6.60 -1.15
C ILE A 78 1.79 -6.93 -1.55
N VAL A 79 2.47 -5.99 -2.20
CA VAL A 79 3.82 -6.17 -2.73
C VAL A 79 4.77 -5.22 -1.99
N LEU A 80 5.76 -5.79 -1.30
CA LEU A 80 6.93 -5.02 -0.87
C LEU A 80 7.88 -4.89 -2.05
N PHE A 81 8.15 -3.65 -2.46
CA PHE A 81 9.02 -3.36 -3.57
C PHE A 81 10.21 -2.54 -3.11
N ALA A 82 11.41 -3.13 -3.10
CA ALA A 82 12.66 -2.38 -2.91
C ALA A 82 13.22 -1.97 -4.28
N LEU A 83 13.59 -0.70 -4.43
CA LEU A 83 14.29 -0.20 -5.63
C LEU A 83 15.72 -0.75 -5.66
N ASP A 84 15.90 -1.91 -6.28
CA ASP A 84 17.14 -2.28 -6.97
C ASP A 84 16.79 -2.53 -8.45
N GLN A 85 17.72 -2.24 -9.37
CA GLN A 85 17.48 -2.19 -10.83
C GLN A 85 16.93 -3.51 -11.44
N PHE A 86 16.87 -4.61 -10.66
CA PHE A 86 16.41 -5.94 -11.08
C PHE A 86 15.13 -6.46 -10.39
N CYS A 87 14.52 -5.76 -9.43
CA CYS A 87 13.47 -6.37 -8.59
C CYS A 87 12.05 -6.24 -9.15
N LEU A 88 11.72 -6.94 -10.24
CA LEU A 88 10.33 -7.15 -10.72
C LEU A 88 9.56 -8.25 -9.95
N ILE A 89 10.09 -8.73 -8.82
CA ILE A 89 9.53 -9.85 -8.07
C ILE A 89 8.76 -9.32 -6.85
N GLY A 90 7.45 -9.57 -6.83
CA GLY A 90 6.64 -9.33 -5.64
C GLY A 90 6.78 -10.49 -4.66
N TYR A 91 7.25 -10.21 -3.45
CA TYR A 91 7.35 -11.22 -2.38
C TYR A 91 6.07 -11.27 -1.58
N SER A 92 5.55 -12.48 -1.32
CA SER A 92 4.49 -12.69 -0.35
C SER A 92 5.00 -12.31 1.05
N LEU A 93 4.19 -11.52 1.76
CA LEU A 93 4.55 -10.98 3.06
C LEU A 93 4.29 -11.98 4.20
N PRO A 94 5.30 -12.34 5.01
CA PRO A 94 5.06 -13.02 6.27
C PRO A 94 4.47 -12.01 7.26
N LEU A 95 3.15 -12.01 7.42
CA LEU A 95 2.44 -11.11 8.31
C LEU A 95 2.59 -11.57 9.77
N PHE A 96 3.68 -11.17 10.43
CA PHE A 96 3.81 -11.35 11.87
C PHE A 96 2.80 -10.43 12.60
N GLY A 97 2.01 -11.03 13.50
CA GLY A 97 1.00 -10.33 14.29
C GLY A 97 1.56 -9.06 14.93
N GLY A 98 0.85 -7.94 14.74
CA GLY A 98 1.37 -6.61 15.04
C GLY A 98 1.91 -6.47 16.46
N VAL A 99 3.11 -5.88 16.56
CA VAL A 99 3.74 -5.53 17.85
C VAL A 99 2.84 -4.53 18.58
N ARG A 100 2.16 -4.98 19.64
CA ARG A 100 1.42 -4.10 20.54
C ARG A 100 2.42 -3.21 21.28
N ARG A 101 2.23 -1.88 21.20
CA ARG A 101 3.02 -0.87 21.94
C ARG A 101 2.97 -1.15 23.45
N SER A 102 4.10 -0.96 24.14
CA SER A 102 4.23 -1.17 25.59
C SER A 102 3.21 -0.34 26.37
N ALA A 103 2.53 -0.95 27.33
CA ALA A 103 1.67 -0.23 28.25
C ALA A 103 2.52 0.66 29.18
N ARG A 104 2.23 1.97 29.18
CA ARG A 104 2.83 2.92 30.12
C ARG A 104 2.38 2.55 31.54
N ARG A 105 3.28 1.96 32.34
CA ARG A 105 3.11 1.87 33.79
C ARG A 105 3.02 3.29 34.34
N ARG A 106 1.87 3.66 34.90
CA ARG A 106 1.76 4.81 35.78
C ARG A 106 2.30 4.37 37.14
N SER A 107 3.35 5.04 37.60
CA SER A 107 3.79 5.06 39.00
C SER A 107 2.77 5.80 39.85
#